data_AF-A0A1E3NYH2-F1
#
_entry.id   AF-A0A1E3NYH2-F1
#
_cell.length_a   1.000
_cell.length_b   1.000
_cell.length_c   1.000
_cell.angle_alpha   90.00
_cell.angle_beta   90.00
_cell.angle_gamma   90.00
#
_symmetry.space_group_name_H-M   'P 1'
#
loop_
_entity.id
_entity.type
_entity.pdbx_description
1 polymer ?
#
loop_
_entity_poly.entity_id
_entity_poly.type
_entity_poly.pdbx_seq_one_letter_code
_entity_poly.pdbx_strand_id
1 'polypeptide(L)'
;ISKKKYSTNVDERNYLTVFEYKLNDNNWIIWDYSTGYVFFTGLWKSCGNNKTDIVKLVENFPNLSNAVKRVRGGFLKIQGTWLPFDIVKNLAKNFCFNIRYCLIPIFG
;
A
#
# COMPACT_ATOMS: atom_id res chain seq x y z
N ILE A 1 -8.80 -8.68 10.39
CA ILE A 1 -8.44 -7.29 10.05
C ILE A 1 -8.52 -6.47 11.33
N SER A 2 -7.54 -5.61 11.63
CA SER A 2 -7.57 -4.69 12.77
C SER A 2 -7.59 -3.24 12.31
N LYS A 3 -8.26 -2.38 13.09
CA LYS A 3 -8.31 -0.93 12.88
C LYS A 3 -7.21 -0.28 13.71
N LYS A 4 -6.41 0.60 13.10
CA LYS A 4 -5.33 1.34 13.76
C LYS A 4 -5.29 2.79 13.32
N LYS A 5 -4.63 3.61 14.14
CA LYS A 5 -4.32 5.01 13.85
C LYS A 5 -2.81 5.18 13.91
N TYR A 6 -2.21 5.68 12.85
CA TYR A 6 -0.77 5.88 12.75
C TYR A 6 -0.44 7.35 12.48
N SER A 7 0.39 7.96 13.32
CA SER A 7 0.81 9.34 13.13
C SER A 7 1.71 9.49 11.89
N THR A 8 1.46 10.53 11.10
CA THR A 8 2.27 10.90 9.95
C THR A 8 2.06 12.37 9.61
N ASN A 9 3.12 13.07 9.19
CA ASN A 9 3.01 14.48 8.78
C ASN A 9 2.64 14.64 7.29
N VAL A 10 2.40 13.53 6.59
CA VAL A 10 2.13 13.48 5.14
C VAL A 10 0.63 13.66 4.86
N ASP A 11 -0.20 13.66 5.89
CA ASP A 11 -1.64 13.84 5.80
C ASP A 11 -2.02 15.09 6.61
N GLU A 12 -2.96 15.90 6.11
CA GLU A 12 -3.41 17.14 6.77
C GLU A 12 -3.91 16.89 8.20
N ARG A 13 -4.43 15.69 8.45
CA ARG A 13 -4.93 15.28 9.77
C ARG A 13 -3.79 14.92 10.75
N ASN A 14 -2.55 14.87 10.27
CA ASN A 14 -1.37 14.36 10.98
C ASN A 14 -1.45 12.88 11.38
N TYR A 15 -2.38 12.11 10.80
CA TYR A 15 -2.50 10.67 11.02
C TYR A 15 -3.18 9.97 9.84
N LEU A 16 -2.94 8.66 9.73
CA LEU A 16 -3.70 7.75 8.89
C LEU A 16 -4.60 6.86 9.75
N THR A 17 -5.79 6.62 9.23
CA THR A 17 -6.79 5.72 9.80
C THR A 17 -6.83 4.45 8.98
N VAL A 18 -6.10 3.43 9.43
CA VAL A 18 -5.85 2.25 8.59
C VAL A 18 -6.60 1.02 9.07
N PHE A 19 -6.96 0.19 8.11
CA PHE A 19 -7.12 -1.23 8.35
C PHE A 19 -5.81 -1.93 8.03
N GLU A 20 -5.45 -2.89 8.86
CA GLU A 20 -4.29 -3.74 8.64
C GLU A 20 -4.67 -5.22 8.74
N TYR A 21 -3.99 -6.01 7.93
CA TYR A 21 -4.13 -7.46 7.86
C TYR A 21 -2.74 -8.08 7.79
N LYS A 22 -2.41 -8.95 8.75
CA LYS A 22 -1.15 -9.70 8.76
C LYS A 22 -1.28 -10.84 7.76
N LEU A 23 -0.42 -10.84 6.73
CA LEU A 23 -0.38 -11.89 5.72
C LEU A 23 0.51 -13.05 6.16
N ASN A 24 1.68 -12.72 6.69
CA ASN A 24 2.66 -13.66 7.24
C ASN A 24 3.48 -12.93 8.32
N ASP A 25 4.54 -13.54 8.85
CA ASP A 25 5.30 -12.97 9.97
C ASP A 25 5.89 -11.59 9.72
N ASN A 26 6.24 -11.28 8.47
CA ASN A 26 6.91 -10.03 8.13
C ASN A 26 6.08 -9.08 7.24
N ASN A 27 4.99 -9.56 6.64
CA ASN A 27 4.23 -8.81 5.65
C ASN A 27 2.83 -8.47 6.12
N TRP A 28 2.47 -7.22 5.84
CA TRP A 28 1.19 -6.64 6.20
C TRP A 28 0.57 -5.98 4.98
N ILE A 29 -0.72 -6.20 4.81
CA ILE A 29 -1.51 -5.41 3.89
C ILE A 29 -2.22 -4.32 4.69
N ILE A 30 -2.08 -3.08 4.26
CA ILE A 30 -2.57 -1.90 4.98
C ILE A 30 -3.26 -0.99 3.96
N TRP A 31 -4.40 -0.42 4.35
CA TRP A 31 -5.07 0.61 3.57
C TRP A 31 -5.74 1.62 4.49
N ASP A 32 -5.73 2.87 4.07
CA ASP A 32 -6.40 3.96 4.77
C ASP A 32 -7.84 4.04 4.29
N TYR A 33 -8.78 3.67 5.16
CA TYR A 33 -10.21 3.62 4.82
C TYR A 33 -10.85 5.01 4.74
N SER A 34 -10.12 6.06 5.11
CA SER A 34 -10.62 7.44 4.98
C SER A 34 -10.28 8.08 3.63
N THR A 35 -9.12 7.75 3.06
CA THR A 35 -8.64 8.32 1.79
C THR A 35 -8.76 7.34 0.63
N GLY A 36 -8.97 6.05 0.91
CA GLY A 36 -8.97 5.00 -0.12
C GLY A 36 -7.57 4.66 -0.64
N TYR A 37 -6.50 5.12 0.01
CA TYR A 37 -5.15 4.77 -0.37
C TYR A 37 -4.73 3.41 0.20
N VAL A 38 -4.08 2.60 -0.61
CA VAL A 38 -3.53 1.29 -0.23
C VAL A 38 -2.01 1.39 -0.15
N PHE A 39 -1.43 0.74 0.86
CA PHE A 39 0.01 0.67 1.06
C PHE A 39 0.67 -0.27 0.04
N PHE A 40 0.95 0.28 -1.14
CA PHE A 40 1.48 -0.45 -2.29
C PHE A 40 2.83 -1.12 -1.98
N THR A 41 3.71 -0.48 -1.21
CA THR A 41 5.00 -1.09 -0.85
C THR A 41 4.84 -2.37 -0.02
N GLY A 42 3.89 -2.41 0.91
CA GLY A 42 3.60 -3.62 1.69
C GLY A 42 3.07 -4.75 0.80
N LEU A 43 2.15 -4.42 -0.11
CA LEU A 43 1.61 -5.37 -1.09
C LEU A 43 2.69 -5.93 -2.03
N TRP A 44 3.54 -5.07 -2.58
CA TRP A 44 4.61 -5.44 -3.50
C TRP A 44 5.60 -6.41 -2.85
N LYS A 45 6.05 -6.11 -1.62
CA LYS A 45 6.91 -7.00 -0.83
C LYS A 45 6.23 -8.31 -0.47
N SER A 46 4.91 -8.28 -0.25
CA SER A 46 4.13 -9.49 0.04
C SER A 46 4.15 -10.51 -1.11
N CYS A 47 4.38 -10.04 -2.34
CA CYS A 47 4.55 -10.90 -3.51
C CYS A 47 5.99 -11.37 -3.73
N GLY A 48 6.92 -11.02 -2.84
CA GLY A 48 8.35 -11.38 -2.96
C GLY A 48 9.19 -10.40 -3.80
N ASN A 49 8.61 -9.28 -4.25
CA ASN A 49 9.30 -8.34 -5.13
C ASN A 49 10.16 -7.33 -4.34
N ASN A 50 11.23 -6.82 -4.96
CA ASN A 50 12.12 -5.85 -4.33
C ASN A 50 11.52 -4.43 -4.37
N LYS A 51 11.73 -3.66 -3.30
CA LYS A 51 11.25 -2.27 -3.16
C LYS A 51 11.82 -1.35 -4.25
N THR A 52 13.04 -1.62 -4.73
CA THR A 52 13.69 -0.83 -5.79
C THR A 52 12.87 -0.81 -7.08
N ASP A 53 12.14 -1.89 -7.38
CA ASP A 53 11.38 -2.02 -8.62
C ASP A 53 10.14 -1.12 -8.64
N ILE A 54 9.64 -0.72 -7.46
CA ILE A 54 8.52 0.22 -7.34
C ILE A 54 8.91 1.58 -7.91
N VAL A 55 10.16 2.02 -7.74
CA VAL A 55 10.61 3.31 -8.27
C VAL A 55 10.55 3.30 -9.79
N LYS A 56 11.13 2.27 -10.41
CA LYS A 56 11.11 2.06 -11.87
C LYS A 56 9.68 1.93 -12.40
N LEU A 57 8.80 1.22 -11.68
CA LEU A 57 7.39 1.08 -12.05
C LEU A 57 6.71 2.45 -12.11
N VAL A 58 6.89 3.29 -11.09
CA VAL A 58 6.29 4.64 -11.05
C VAL A 58 6.84 5.53 -12.15
N GLU A 59 8.13 5.45 -12.45
CA GLU A 59 8.77 6.22 -13.54
C GLU A 59 8.26 5.82 -14.93
N ASN A 60 8.03 4.52 -15.14
CA ASN A 60 7.51 4.00 -16.42
C ASN A 60 6.03 4.35 -16.66
N PHE A 61 5.29 4.72 -15.63
CA PHE A 61 3.89 5.13 -15.72
C PHE A 61 3.71 6.57 -15.23
N PRO A 62 4.01 7.58 -16.06
CA PRO A 62 3.92 8.99 -15.66
C PRO A 62 2.52 9.38 -15.17
N ASN A 63 1.46 8.76 -15.70
CA ASN A 63 0.09 8.97 -15.23
C ASN A 63 -0.12 8.51 -13.77
N LEU A 64 0.71 7.58 -13.29
CA LEU A 64 0.70 7.11 -11.90
C LEU A 64 1.35 8.14 -10.96
N SER A 65 2.30 8.93 -11.45
CA SER A 65 3.12 9.83 -10.63
C SER A 65 2.28 10.85 -9.86
N ASN A 66 1.23 11.38 -10.48
CA ASN A 66 0.28 12.31 -9.85
C ASN A 66 -0.54 11.68 -8.72
N ALA A 67 -0.73 10.36 -8.75
CA ALA A 67 -1.52 9.62 -7.75
C ALA A 67 -0.65 9.09 -6.60
N VAL A 68 0.68 9.13 -6.72
CA VAL A 68 1.61 8.55 -5.74
C VAL A 68 1.71 9.42 -4.48
N LYS A 69 1.31 8.86 -3.34
CA LYS A 69 1.58 9.43 -2.02
C LYS A 69 2.81 8.73 -1.41
N ARG A 70 3.85 9.50 -1.08
CA ARG A 70 5.06 8.97 -0.44
C ARG A 70 5.05 9.32 1.04
N VAL A 71 4.88 8.29 1.89
CA VAL A 71 5.01 8.46 3.33
C VAL A 71 6.47 8.28 3.72
N ARG A 72 7.11 9.38 4.13
CA ARG A 72 8.50 9.43 4.63
C ARG A 72 8.49 9.88 6.08
N GLY A 73 9.22 9.20 6.95
CA GLY A 73 9.22 9.48 8.40
C GLY A 73 7.95 9.03 9.13
N GLY A 74 7.93 9.17 10.45
CA GLY A 74 6.85 8.65 11.30
C GLY A 74 6.91 7.13 11.48
N PHE A 75 5.76 6.47 11.69
CA PHE A 75 5.71 5.05 12.02
C PHE A 75 6.23 4.15 10.89
N LEU A 76 7.26 3.33 11.16
CA LEU A 76 7.99 2.57 10.14
C LEU A 76 7.10 1.66 9.27
N LYS A 77 6.05 1.06 9.85
CA LYS A 77 5.18 0.10 9.17
C LYS A 77 4.42 0.70 7.97
N ILE A 78 4.18 2.02 7.99
CA ILE A 78 3.43 2.73 6.94
C ILE A 78 4.32 3.50 5.96
N GLN A 79 5.65 3.44 6.13
CA GLN A 79 6.57 4.19 5.29
C GLN A 79 6.75 3.55 3.91
N GLY A 80 6.59 4.35 2.85
CA GLY A 80 6.73 3.90 1.47
C GLY A 80 5.70 4.52 0.53
N THR A 81 5.43 3.80 -0.55
CA THR A 81 4.50 4.22 -1.60
C THR A 81 3.08 3.81 -1.25
N TRP A 82 2.18 4.78 -1.33
CA TRP A 82 0.74 4.61 -1.24
C TRP A 82 0.11 5.05 -2.57
N LEU A 83 -0.89 4.30 -3.01
CA LEU A 83 -1.62 4.53 -4.26
C LEU A 83 -3.12 4.37 -4.05
N PRO A 84 -3.97 5.04 -4.84
CA PRO A 84 -5.42 4.86 -4.79
C PRO A 84 -5.85 3.41 -4.98
N PHE A 85 -6.94 3.03 -4.31
CA PHE A 85 -7.51 1.68 -4.32
C PHE A 85 -7.66 1.10 -5.73
N ASP A 86 -8.30 1.83 -6.64
CA ASP A 86 -8.60 1.33 -8.00
C ASP A 86 -7.32 1.07 -8.81
N ILE A 87 -6.32 1.94 -8.64
CA ILE A 87 -5.02 1.79 -9.27
C ILE A 87 -4.33 0.54 -8.73
N VAL A 88 -4.29 0.35 -7.41
CA VAL A 88 -3.67 -0.83 -6.81
C VAL A 88 -4.41 -2.11 -7.19
N LYS A 89 -5.75 -2.09 -7.18
CA LYS A 89 -6.58 -3.23 -7.58
C LYS A 89 -6.29 -3.64 -9.02
N ASN A 90 -6.12 -2.67 -9.93
CA ASN A 90 -5.77 -2.96 -11.31
C ASN A 90 -4.34 -3.52 -11.46
N LEU A 91 -3.36 -2.90 -10.78
CA LEU A 91 -1.97 -3.36 -10.82
C LEU A 91 -1.79 -4.76 -10.22
N ALA A 92 -2.48 -5.04 -9.11
CA ALA A 92 -2.41 -6.31 -8.37
C ALA A 92 -2.75 -7.54 -9.24
N LYS A 93 -3.60 -7.37 -10.26
CA LYS A 93 -3.93 -8.45 -11.21
C LYS A 93 -2.69 -9.03 -11.91
N ASN A 94 -1.63 -8.23 -12.08
CA ASN A 94 -0.43 -8.61 -12.82
C ASN A 94 0.62 -9.32 -11.97
N PHE A 95 0.68 -9.07 -10.66
CA PHE A 95 1.78 -9.55 -9.81
C PHE A 95 1.33 -10.23 -8.51
N CYS A 96 0.05 -10.17 -8.13
CA CYS A 96 -0.46 -10.74 -6.88
C CYS A 96 -1.10 -12.12 -7.03
N PHE A 97 -0.93 -12.82 -8.16
CA PHE A 97 -1.60 -14.12 -8.38
C PHE A 97 -1.34 -15.13 -7.25
N ASN A 98 -0.11 -15.17 -6.73
CA ASN A 98 0.30 -16.09 -5.67
C ASN A 98 -0.38 -15.81 -4.32
N ILE A 99 -0.78 -14.56 -4.05
CA ILE A 99 -1.43 -14.15 -2.80
C ILE A 99 -2.90 -13.75 -2.99
N ARG A 100 -3.49 -14.04 -4.16
CA ARG A 100 -4.80 -13.50 -4.59
C ARG A 100 -5.92 -13.73 -3.58
N TYR A 101 -5.98 -14.91 -2.95
CA TYR A 101 -7.02 -15.22 -1.96
C TYR A 101 -6.86 -14.40 -0.67
N CYS A 102 -5.63 -14.08 -0.30
CA CYS A 102 -5.34 -13.25 0.86
C CYS A 102 -5.73 -11.78 0.65
N LEU A 103 -5.97 -11.37 -0.60
CA LEU A 103 -6.38 -10.01 -0.95
C LEU A 103 -7.90 -9.83 -1.04
N ILE A 104 -8.68 -10.90 -0.91
CA ILE A 104 -10.16 -10.84 -0.87
C ILE A 104 -10.66 -9.82 0.16
N PRO A 105 -10.11 -9.72 1.39
CA PRO A 105 -10.62 -8.76 2.37
C PRO A 105 -10.44 -7.28 2.00
N ILE A 106 -9.72 -7.00 0.90
CA ILE A 106 -9.45 -5.65 0.41
C ILE A 106 -10.08 -5.44 -0.97
N PHE A 107 -9.83 -6.34 -1.92
CA PHE A 107 -10.24 -6.17 -3.32
C PHE A 107 -11.45 -6.99 -3.74
N GLY A 108 -11.84 -7.99 -2.94
CA GLY A 108 -12.90 -8.95 -3.23
C GLY A 108 -14.29 -8.47 -2.88
#